data_AF-A0A7X8C057-F1
#
_entry.id   AF-A0A7X8C057-F1
#
_cell.length_a   1.000
_cell.length_b   1.000
_cell.length_c   1.000
_cell.angle_alpha   90.00
_cell.angle_beta   90.00
_cell.angle_gamma   90.00
#
_symmetry.space_group_name_H-M   'P 1'
#
loop_
_entity.id
_entity.type
_entity.pdbx_description
1 polymer ?
#
loop_
_entity_poly.entity_id
_entity_poly.type
_entity_poly.pdbx_seq_one_letter_code
_entity_poly.pdbx_strand_id
1 'polypeptide(L)'
;MQKKFLNLTNGIEAIERYSLDISEVNFIRIQSTHCEQFQFERILLELDNNFLMWLALGYECIIYDFGAAGSETSKAVYHGVEWIKYVLNKRWFGKDTIPYVRGKMVLSSFQNYYSQLSRKTKRRIDYFKNFLLVTDLKLVSITSASSYDGQKEKLAELIKTYIT
;
A
#
# COMPACT_ATOMS: atom_id res chain seq x y z
N MET A 1 2.34 1.73 -18.06
CA MET A 1 3.62 1.45 -17.37
C MET A 1 3.33 1.09 -15.93
N GLN A 2 4.07 0.13 -15.38
CA GLN A 2 3.85 -0.40 -14.04
C GLN A 2 5.01 -0.04 -13.11
N LYS A 3 4.71 0.12 -11.82
CA LYS A 3 5.69 0.27 -10.75
C LYS A 3 5.40 -0.78 -9.69
N LYS A 4 6.39 -1.63 -9.42
CA LYS A 4 6.29 -2.73 -8.46
C LYS A 4 6.76 -2.24 -7.09
N PHE A 5 5.96 -2.44 -6.06
CA PHE A 5 6.26 -2.07 -4.69
C PHE A 5 6.22 -3.31 -3.79
N LEU A 6 7.33 -3.59 -3.12
CA LEU A 6 7.41 -4.65 -2.12
C LEU A 6 7.04 -4.03 -0.77
N ASN A 7 5.90 -4.45 -0.21
CA ASN A 7 5.51 -4.02 1.12
C ASN A 7 6.35 -4.74 2.16
N LEU A 8 6.98 -3.97 3.04
CA LEU A 8 7.80 -4.54 4.08
C LEU A 8 6.92 -5.20 5.18
N THR A 9 7.27 -6.38 5.70
CA THR A 9 8.49 -7.16 5.38
C THR A 9 8.22 -8.28 4.38
N ASN A 10 7.12 -9.01 4.56
CA ASN A 10 6.86 -10.27 3.85
C ASN A 10 6.68 -10.11 2.33
N GLY A 11 6.34 -8.92 1.83
CA GLY A 11 6.31 -8.64 0.40
C GLY A 11 7.66 -8.81 -0.31
N ILE A 12 8.78 -8.82 0.43
CA ILE A 12 10.13 -9.08 -0.12
C ILE A 12 10.21 -10.45 -0.82
N GLU A 13 9.46 -11.45 -0.33
CA GLU A 13 9.42 -12.79 -0.93
C GLU A 13 8.97 -12.79 -2.39
N ALA A 14 8.29 -11.73 -2.84
CA ALA A 14 7.88 -11.59 -4.23
C ALA A 14 9.06 -11.57 -5.20
N ILE A 15 10.25 -11.14 -4.77
CA ILE A 15 11.47 -11.16 -5.60
C ILE A 15 11.73 -12.57 -6.12
N GLU A 16 11.83 -13.54 -5.20
CA GLU A 16 12.05 -14.94 -5.58
C GLU A 16 10.80 -15.55 -6.21
N ARG A 17 9.62 -15.36 -5.57
CA ARG A 17 8.38 -16.04 -5.98
C ARG A 17 7.91 -15.67 -7.38
N TYR A 18 8.18 -14.44 -7.82
CA TYR A 18 7.78 -13.95 -9.13
C TYR A 18 8.98 -13.55 -10.01
N SER A 19 10.19 -13.94 -9.61
CA SER A 19 11.44 -13.61 -10.32
C SER A 19 11.55 -12.12 -10.65
N LEU A 20 11.22 -11.25 -9.68
CA LEU A 20 11.29 -9.80 -9.88
C LEU A 20 12.74 -9.35 -9.81
N ASP A 21 13.16 -8.55 -10.79
CA ASP A 21 14.45 -7.86 -10.74
C ASP A 21 14.43 -6.82 -9.61
N ILE A 22 15.35 -6.97 -8.66
CA ILE A 22 15.45 -6.07 -7.50
C ILE A 22 15.79 -4.64 -7.90
N SER A 23 16.44 -4.43 -9.05
CA SER A 23 16.76 -3.09 -9.58
C SER A 23 15.52 -2.36 -10.12
N GLU A 24 14.43 -3.08 -10.38
CA GLU A 24 13.19 -2.56 -10.94
C GLU A 24 12.05 -2.42 -9.93
N VAL A 25 12.26 -2.84 -8.67
CA VAL A 25 11.24 -2.74 -7.61
C VAL A 25 11.50 -1.54 -6.69
N ASN A 26 10.43 -1.12 -6.01
CA ASN A 26 10.47 -0.09 -4.98
C ASN A 26 10.06 -0.72 -3.65
N PHE A 27 10.46 -0.14 -2.53
CA PHE A 27 10.00 -0.57 -1.21
C PHE A 27 8.94 0.40 -0.69
N ILE A 28 7.93 -0.16 -0.01
CA ILE A 28 6.91 0.62 0.71
C ILE A 28 6.66 -0.02 2.07
N ARG A 29 6.11 0.75 3.01
CA ARG A 29 5.79 0.26 4.34
C ARG A 29 4.37 0.65 4.76
N ILE A 30 3.46 -0.29 4.54
CA ILE A 30 2.08 -0.26 5.01
C ILE A 30 1.98 -1.32 6.12
N GLN A 31 1.81 -0.88 7.36
CA GLN A 31 1.85 -1.78 8.51
C GLN A 31 0.46 -2.27 8.90
N SER A 32 0.30 -3.59 9.05
CA SER A 32 -0.91 -4.18 9.62
C SER A 32 -1.20 -3.67 11.03
N THR A 33 -0.17 -3.40 11.84
CA THR A 33 -0.31 -2.86 13.21
C THR A 33 -1.01 -1.50 13.25
N HIS A 34 -0.78 -0.63 12.25
CA HIS A 34 -1.50 0.64 12.15
C HIS A 34 -2.98 0.42 11.85
N CYS A 35 -3.32 -0.60 11.06
CA CYS A 35 -4.71 -0.97 10.80
C CYS A 35 -5.38 -1.54 12.07
N GLU A 36 -4.66 -2.33 12.86
CA GLU A 36 -5.14 -2.95 14.10
C GLU A 36 -5.41 -1.95 15.21
N GLN A 37 -4.55 -0.95 15.32
CA GLN A 37 -4.64 0.11 16.32
C GLN A 37 -5.48 1.30 15.84
N PHE A 38 -6.15 1.16 14.68
CA PHE A 38 -6.94 2.22 14.05
C PHE A 38 -6.16 3.53 13.81
N GLN A 39 -4.84 3.44 13.64
CA GLN A 39 -3.93 4.56 13.37
C GLN A 39 -3.89 4.90 11.86
N PHE A 40 -5.07 5.10 11.26
CA PHE A 40 -5.22 5.34 9.82
C PHE A 40 -4.53 6.59 9.31
N GLU A 41 -4.41 7.62 10.15
CA GLU A 41 -3.65 8.81 9.80
C GLU A 41 -2.15 8.49 9.62
N ARG A 42 -1.58 7.60 10.46
CA ARG A 42 -0.16 7.22 10.35
C ARG A 42 0.12 6.50 9.04
N ILE A 43 -0.80 5.66 8.57
CA ILE A 43 -0.68 5.00 7.25
C ILE A 43 -0.44 6.05 6.16
N LEU A 44 -1.19 7.16 6.15
CA LEU A 44 -1.07 8.21 5.14
C LEU A 44 0.19 9.07 5.30
N LEU A 45 0.64 9.28 6.54
CA LEU A 45 1.84 10.05 6.83
C LEU A 45 3.13 9.31 6.45
N GLU A 46 3.13 7.98 6.57
CA GLU A 46 4.27 7.12 6.26
C GLU A 46 4.33 6.66 4.80
N LEU A 47 3.31 6.96 3.97
CA LEU A 47 3.36 6.66 2.54
C LEU A 47 4.58 7.31 1.89
N ASP A 48 5.32 6.51 1.13
CA ASP A 48 6.48 7.00 0.37
C ASP A 48 6.08 8.07 -0.66
N ASN A 49 6.96 9.07 -0.84
CA ASN A 49 6.70 10.18 -1.75
C ASN A 49 6.77 9.73 -3.22
N ASN A 50 7.66 8.81 -3.58
CA ASN A 50 7.73 8.28 -4.93
C ASN A 50 6.48 7.46 -5.24
N PHE A 51 5.97 6.67 -4.30
CA PHE A 51 4.69 5.97 -4.46
C PHE A 51 3.54 6.91 -4.83
N LEU A 52 3.38 8.01 -4.08
CA LEU A 52 2.34 9.01 -4.37
C LEU A 52 2.58 9.72 -5.71
N MET A 53 3.83 10.05 -6.04
CA MET A 53 4.16 10.66 -7.32
C MET A 53 3.87 9.72 -8.50
N TRP A 54 4.26 8.45 -8.42
CA TRP A 54 4.01 7.48 -9.48
C TRP A 54 2.51 7.28 -9.73
N LEU A 55 1.71 7.20 -8.66
CA LEU A 55 0.25 7.17 -8.77
C LEU A 55 -0.31 8.43 -9.44
N ALA A 56 0.17 9.61 -9.03
CA ALA A 56 -0.31 10.88 -9.58
C ALA A 56 0.01 11.03 -11.09
N LEU A 57 1.18 10.56 -11.51
CA LEU A 57 1.62 10.51 -12.90
C LEU A 57 0.91 9.42 -13.73
N GLY A 58 0.04 8.61 -13.12
CA GLY A 58 -0.79 7.63 -13.82
C GLY A 58 -0.17 6.25 -14.01
N TYR A 59 0.92 5.95 -13.31
CA TYR A 59 1.48 4.60 -13.30
C TYR A 59 0.54 3.66 -12.55
N GLU A 60 0.49 2.42 -13.01
CA GLU A 60 -0.11 1.35 -12.23
C GLU A 60 0.88 0.91 -11.15
N CYS A 61 0.54 1.18 -9.90
CA CYS A 61 1.35 0.75 -8.76
C CYS A 61 0.83 -0.59 -8.25
N ILE A 62 1.68 -1.61 -8.30
CA ILE A 62 1.40 -2.98 -7.87
C ILE A 62 2.08 -3.20 -6.52
N ILE A 63 1.30 -3.41 -5.47
CA ILE A 63 1.83 -3.70 -4.12
C ILE A 63 1.87 -5.21 -3.92
N TYR A 64 3.06 -5.75 -3.73
CA TYR A 64 3.28 -7.12 -3.30
C TYR A 64 3.33 -7.16 -1.77
N ASP A 65 2.44 -7.92 -1.16
CA ASP A 65 2.45 -8.12 0.30
C ASP A 65 1.90 -9.50 0.63
N PHE A 66 2.67 -10.27 1.39
CA PHE A 66 2.29 -11.63 1.75
C PHE A 66 1.79 -11.66 3.20
N GLY A 67 0.65 -12.31 3.41
CA GLY A 67 0.08 -12.49 4.74
C GLY A 67 0.92 -13.42 5.61
N ALA A 68 0.56 -13.51 6.89
CA ALA A 68 1.19 -14.45 7.82
C ALA A 68 1.03 -15.91 7.36
N ALA A 69 1.79 -16.83 7.97
CA ALA A 69 1.67 -18.26 7.65
C ALA A 69 0.21 -18.74 7.72
N GLY A 70 -0.29 -19.32 6.62
CA GLY A 70 -1.68 -19.79 6.51
C GLY A 70 -2.73 -18.72 6.17
N SER A 71 -2.34 -17.46 5.93
CA SER A 71 -3.23 -16.40 5.45
C SER A 71 -2.67 -15.75 4.19
N GLU A 72 -3.43 -15.79 3.10
CA GLU A 72 -2.98 -15.20 1.84
C GLU A 72 -2.97 -13.67 1.84
N THR A 73 -3.75 -13.03 2.72
CA THR A 73 -3.88 -11.57 2.77
C THR A 73 -3.55 -11.03 4.16
N SER A 74 -2.84 -9.91 4.21
CA SER A 74 -2.58 -9.17 5.44
C SER A 74 -3.59 -8.03 5.64
N LYS A 75 -3.69 -7.50 6.86
CA LYS A 75 -4.51 -6.31 7.15
C LYS A 75 -3.99 -5.06 6.44
N ALA A 76 -2.67 -4.99 6.21
CA ALA A 76 -2.07 -3.91 5.43
C ALA A 76 -2.69 -3.85 4.02
N VAL A 77 -2.98 -4.98 3.39
CA VAL A 77 -3.65 -5.00 2.08
C VAL A 77 -5.14 -4.75 2.21
N TYR A 78 -5.88 -5.68 2.84
CA TYR A 78 -7.34 -5.63 2.75
C TYR A 78 -7.96 -4.41 3.44
N HIS A 79 -7.22 -3.77 4.36
CA HIS A 79 -7.68 -2.60 5.12
C HIS A 79 -6.84 -1.37 4.80
N GLY A 80 -5.51 -1.48 4.87
CA GLY A 80 -4.60 -0.35 4.65
C GLY A 80 -4.59 0.15 3.21
N VAL A 81 -4.43 -0.73 2.22
CA VAL A 81 -4.48 -0.35 0.79
C VAL A 81 -5.86 0.18 0.42
N GLU A 82 -6.93 -0.44 0.93
CA GLU A 82 -8.29 0.05 0.72
C GLU A 82 -8.49 1.46 1.30
N TRP A 83 -7.96 1.71 2.50
CA TRP A 83 -7.96 3.04 3.11
C TRP A 83 -7.22 4.08 2.25
N ILE A 84 -6.05 3.72 1.73
CA ILE A 84 -5.27 4.59 0.83
C ILE A 84 -6.09 4.91 -0.43
N LYS A 85 -6.69 3.90 -1.07
CA LYS A 85 -7.57 4.08 -2.24
C LYS A 85 -8.70 5.05 -1.95
N TYR A 86 -9.40 4.87 -0.84
CA TYR A 86 -10.52 5.71 -0.44
C TYR A 86 -10.10 7.18 -0.27
N VAL A 87 -9.01 7.42 0.48
CA VAL A 87 -8.53 8.79 0.75
C VAL A 87 -8.05 9.47 -0.53
N LEU A 88 -7.28 8.77 -1.37
CA LEU A 88 -6.77 9.36 -2.61
C LEU A 88 -7.91 9.67 -3.57
N ASN A 89 -8.87 8.76 -3.77
CA ASN A 89 -10.03 9.03 -4.64
C ASN A 89 -10.80 10.28 -4.20
N LYS A 90 -11.03 10.42 -2.89
CA LYS A 90 -11.74 11.56 -2.33
C LYS A 90 -10.96 12.87 -2.44
N ARG A 91 -9.65 12.88 -2.14
CA ARG A 91 -8.83 14.11 -2.14
C ARG A 91 -8.40 14.55 -3.54
N TRP A 92 -7.97 13.60 -4.36
CA TRP A 92 -7.41 13.88 -5.68
C TRP A 92 -8.50 14.11 -6.72
N PHE A 93 -9.52 13.25 -6.73
CA PHE A 93 -10.55 13.26 -7.79
C PHE A 93 -11.92 13.74 -7.32
N GLY A 94 -12.11 13.99 -6.02
CA GLY A 94 -13.43 14.35 -5.48
C GLY A 94 -14.46 13.22 -5.57
N LYS A 95 -14.00 11.97 -5.69
CA LYS A 95 -14.87 10.80 -5.86
C LYS A 95 -15.15 10.14 -4.52
N ASP A 96 -16.43 9.94 -4.20
CA ASP A 96 -16.87 9.15 -3.05
C ASP A 96 -16.96 7.67 -3.43
N THR A 97 -15.87 6.95 -3.24
CA THR A 97 -15.81 5.49 -3.46
C THR A 97 -16.37 4.73 -2.26
N ILE A 98 -17.03 3.59 -2.51
CA ILE A 98 -17.52 2.68 -1.46
C ILE A 98 -16.40 1.67 -1.14
N PRO A 99 -15.78 1.73 0.05
CA PRO A 99 -14.68 0.83 0.40
C PRO A 99 -15.18 -0.53 0.89
N TYR A 100 -14.46 -1.59 0.54
CA TYR A 100 -14.74 -2.96 0.97
C TYR A 100 -13.53 -3.62 1.66
N VAL A 101 -13.75 -4.14 2.86
CA VAL A 101 -12.77 -4.91 3.63
C VAL A 101 -13.26 -6.34 3.73
N ARG A 102 -12.53 -7.29 3.09
CA ARG A 102 -12.89 -8.71 3.05
C ARG A 102 -14.36 -8.94 2.63
N GLY A 103 -14.79 -8.25 1.57
CA GLY A 103 -16.16 -8.34 1.04
C GLY A 103 -17.23 -7.60 1.85
N LYS A 104 -16.89 -7.00 3.00
CA LYS A 104 -17.82 -6.20 3.80
C LYS A 104 -17.65 -4.73 3.50
N MET A 105 -18.75 -4.03 3.24
CA MET A 105 -18.76 -2.58 3.09
C MET A 105 -18.38 -1.91 4.41
N VAL A 106 -17.42 -0.97 4.38
CA VAL A 106 -16.92 -0.27 5.59
C VAL A 106 -17.00 1.25 5.48
N LEU A 107 -17.88 1.76 4.62
CA LEU A 107 -18.00 3.18 4.30
C LEU A 107 -18.14 4.07 5.54
N SER A 108 -19.03 3.74 6.47
CA SER A 108 -19.27 4.55 7.66
C SER A 108 -18.03 4.67 8.55
N SER A 109 -17.29 3.57 8.73
CA SER A 109 -16.04 3.57 9.49
C SER A 109 -14.97 4.43 8.80
N PHE A 110 -14.82 4.30 7.48
CA PHE A 110 -13.86 5.09 6.71
C PHE A 110 -14.20 6.59 6.70
N GLN A 111 -15.49 6.95 6.62
CA GLN A 111 -15.93 8.33 6.76
C GLN A 111 -15.57 8.90 8.13
N ASN A 112 -15.77 8.12 9.21
CA ASN A 112 -15.37 8.52 10.56
C ASN A 112 -13.84 8.70 10.69
N TYR A 113 -13.03 7.78 10.16
CA TYR A 113 -11.57 7.95 10.17
C TYR A 113 -11.12 9.16 9.33
N TYR A 114 -11.81 9.43 8.22
CA TYR A 114 -11.49 10.54 7.34
C TYR A 114 -11.80 11.91 7.95
N SER A 115 -12.91 12.01 8.68
CA SER A 115 -13.29 13.27 9.36
C SER A 115 -12.24 13.65 10.40
N GLN A 116 -11.62 12.65 11.05
CA GLN A 116 -10.59 12.82 12.08
C GLN A 116 -9.19 13.17 11.52
N LEU A 117 -8.95 13.03 10.21
CA LEU A 117 -7.65 13.36 9.62
C LEU A 117 -7.28 14.84 9.83
N SER A 118 -6.06 15.07 10.31
CA SER A 118 -5.55 16.42 10.53
C SER A 118 -5.39 17.20 9.22
N ARG A 119 -5.38 18.53 9.35
CA ARG A 119 -5.10 19.43 8.22
C ARG A 119 -3.73 19.17 7.60
N LYS A 120 -2.73 18.77 8.41
CA LYS A 120 -1.38 18.46 7.96
C LYS A 120 -1.39 17.25 7.02
N THR A 121 -2.06 16.17 7.41
CA THR A 121 -2.16 14.95 6.60
C THR A 121 -2.91 15.22 5.30
N LYS A 122 -4.04 15.93 5.37
CA LYS A 122 -4.80 16.32 4.16
C LYS A 122 -3.93 17.11 3.19
N ARG A 123 -3.21 18.15 3.67
CA ARG A 123 -2.30 18.95 2.85
C ARG A 123 -1.16 18.13 2.22
N ARG A 124 -0.58 17.18 2.96
CA ARG A 124 0.45 16.29 2.43
C ARG A 124 -0.08 15.48 1.24
N ILE A 125 -1.27 14.90 1.37
CA ILE A 125 -1.89 14.15 0.27
C ILE A 125 -2.23 15.08 -0.90
N ASP A 126 -2.77 16.27 -0.63
CA ASP A 126 -3.13 17.24 -1.67
C ASP A 126 -1.92 17.79 -2.44
N TYR A 127 -0.73 17.79 -1.84
CA TYR A 127 0.49 18.27 -2.52
C TYR A 127 0.69 17.56 -3.87
N PHE A 128 0.41 16.27 -3.93
CA PHE A 128 0.55 15.46 -5.13
C PHE A 128 -0.57 15.70 -6.16
N LYS A 129 -1.67 16.35 -5.76
CA LYS A 129 -2.78 16.71 -6.65
C LYS A 129 -2.32 17.61 -7.81
N ASN A 130 -1.30 18.43 -7.56
CA ASN A 130 -0.72 19.33 -8.56
C ASN A 130 -0.03 18.60 -9.72
N PHE A 131 0.23 17.30 -9.57
CA PHE A 131 0.91 16.47 -10.56
C PHE A 131 -0.01 15.40 -11.18
N LEU A 132 -1.32 15.49 -10.96
CA LEU A 132 -2.26 14.52 -11.52
C LEU A 132 -2.32 14.61 -13.04
N LEU A 133 -1.93 13.52 -13.69
CA LEU A 133 -2.07 13.30 -15.14
C LEU A 133 -3.18 12.29 -15.47
N VAL A 134 -3.96 11.88 -14.47
CA VAL A 134 -5.01 10.86 -14.57
C VAL A 134 -6.28 11.29 -13.86
N THR A 135 -7.39 10.65 -14.23
CA THR A 135 -8.71 10.82 -13.61
C THR A 135 -9.05 9.71 -12.62
N ASP A 136 -8.27 8.63 -12.63
CA ASP A 136 -8.55 7.40 -11.89
C ASP A 136 -7.27 6.77 -11.35
N LEU A 137 -7.39 6.14 -10.17
CA LEU A 137 -6.27 5.50 -9.49
C LEU A 137 -6.03 4.09 -10.01
N LYS A 138 -4.78 3.78 -10.39
CA LYS A 138 -4.34 2.42 -10.74
C LYS A 138 -3.48 1.84 -9.63
N LEU A 139 -4.15 1.29 -8.61
CA LEU A 139 -3.51 0.70 -7.43
C LEU A 139 -4.06 -0.72 -7.21
N VAL A 140 -3.19 -1.72 -7.34
CA VAL A 140 -3.54 -3.14 -7.18
C VAL A 140 -2.61 -3.81 -6.19
N SER A 141 -3.02 -4.97 -5.69
CA SER A 141 -2.22 -5.74 -4.74
C SER A 141 -2.13 -7.19 -5.17
N ILE A 142 -0.93 -7.76 -5.08
CA ILE A 142 -0.65 -9.18 -5.28
C ILE A 142 -0.31 -9.76 -3.91
N THR A 143 -1.08 -10.77 -3.50
CA THR A 143 -1.00 -11.33 -2.16
C THR A 143 -0.81 -12.83 -2.20
N SER A 144 -0.17 -13.37 -1.17
CA SER A 144 0.08 -14.80 -1.01
C SER A 144 0.39 -15.09 0.47
N ALA A 145 0.41 -16.35 0.89
CA ALA A 145 0.89 -16.70 2.21
C ALA A 145 2.42 -16.62 2.25
N SER A 146 2.97 -16.01 3.30
CA SER A 146 4.41 -15.92 3.50
C SER A 146 5.01 -17.29 3.87
N SER A 147 6.14 -17.62 3.26
CA SER A 147 6.97 -18.78 3.62
C SER A 147 8.05 -18.43 4.65
N TYR A 148 8.36 -17.14 4.80
CA TYR A 148 9.40 -16.62 5.69
C TYR A 148 8.84 -15.68 6.77
N ASP A 149 7.58 -15.91 7.18
CA ASP A 149 6.92 -15.05 8.16
C ASP A 149 7.73 -14.99 9.47
N GLY A 150 8.04 -13.78 9.92
CA GLY A 150 8.90 -13.54 11.08
C GLY A 150 10.40 -13.83 10.88
N GLN A 151 10.84 -14.40 9.75
CA GLN A 151 12.24 -14.78 9.48
C GLN A 151 12.99 -13.66 8.73
N LYS A 152 13.28 -12.56 9.42
CA LYS A 152 13.90 -11.35 8.82
C LYS A 152 15.29 -11.61 8.25
N GLU A 153 16.06 -12.48 8.87
CA GLU A 153 17.41 -12.84 8.44
C GLU A 153 17.38 -13.48 7.05
N LYS A 154 16.44 -14.41 6.82
CA LYS A 154 16.23 -15.04 5.51
C LYS A 154 15.80 -14.04 4.44
N LEU A 155 14.92 -13.09 4.79
CA LEU A 155 14.52 -12.03 3.85
C LEU A 155 15.70 -11.12 3.49
N ALA A 156 16.60 -10.86 4.43
CA ALA A 156 17.83 -10.11 4.16
C ALA A 156 18.82 -10.89 3.30
N GLU A 157 18.97 -12.21 3.52
CA GLU A 157 19.77 -13.09 2.67
C GLU A 157 19.23 -13.19 1.24
N LEU A 158 17.90 -13.25 1.10
CA LEU A 158 17.22 -13.20 -0.19
C LEU A 158 17.59 -11.90 -0.92
N ILE A 159 17.41 -10.74 -0.29
CA ILE A 159 17.80 -9.45 -0.89
C ILE A 159 19.28 -9.47 -1.32
N LYS A 160 20.20 -9.95 -0.48
CA LYS A 160 21.64 -10.01 -0.82
C LYS A 160 21.89 -10.87 -2.07
N THR A 161 21.21 -12.01 -2.17
CA THR A 161 21.36 -12.96 -3.28
C THR A 161 20.97 -12.34 -4.63
N TYR A 162 19.98 -11.46 -4.65
CA TYR A 162 19.48 -10.84 -5.87
C TYR A 162 20.08 -9.45 -6.17
N ILE A 163 20.88 -8.87 -5.27
CA ILE A 163 21.60 -7.61 -5.51
C ILE A 163 22.95 -7.83 -6.21
N THR A 164 23.60 -8.97 -5.97
CA THR A 164 24.89 -9.38 -6.60
C THR A 164 24.68 -10.00 -7.97
#